data_AF-A0A497APS0-F1
#
_entry.id   AF-A0A497APS0-F1
#
_cell.length_a   1.000
_cell.length_b   1.000
_cell.length_c   1.000
_cell.angle_alpha   90.00
_cell.angle_beta   90.00
_cell.angle_gamma   90.00
#
_symmetry.space_group_name_H-M   'P 1'
#
loop_
_entity.id
_entity.type
_entity.pdbx_description
1 polymer ?
#
loop_
_entity_poly.entity_id
_entity_poly.type
_entity_poly.pdbx_seq_one_letter_code
_entity_poly.pdbx_strand_id
1 'polypeptide(L)'
;MITKEEIRHLTVVKETLFVRHYPGYFYCRELIDGDDLNGGPDFEMVCCYSDFNGQYMGDAKMARNLCYKRGLRQIQLSKPGDAPAGNCCSIGFSEEEQKWYGWSHRAICGFGIGDMMFAERHIKSDRTPFVKAGVVKIEKLGQAKTAARRFARYVS
;
A
#
# COMPACT_ATOMS: atom_id res chain seq x y z
N MET A 1 16.78 8.05 9.50
CA MET A 1 15.84 7.47 10.47
C MET A 1 14.74 8.49 10.66
N ILE A 2 13.50 8.13 10.36
CA ILE A 2 12.34 9.02 10.58
C ILE A 2 12.09 9.07 12.09
N THR A 3 12.06 10.27 12.66
CA THR A 3 11.88 10.57 14.09
C THR A 3 10.40 10.53 14.47
N LYS A 4 10.09 10.47 15.78
CA LYS A 4 8.71 10.53 16.29
C LYS A 4 7.98 11.82 15.86
N GLU A 5 8.70 12.91 15.65
CA GLU A 5 8.14 14.21 15.23
C GLU A 5 7.75 14.23 13.75
N GLU A 6 8.38 13.40 12.91
CA GLU A 6 8.13 13.34 11.47
C GLU A 6 6.90 12.47 11.10
N ILE A 7 6.29 11.75 12.06
CA ILE A 7 5.11 10.88 11.83
C ILE A 7 3.77 11.63 12.01
N ARG A 8 3.78 12.96 12.18
CA ARG A 8 2.53 13.76 12.20
C ARG A 8 1.99 13.98 10.79
N HIS A 9 1.26 13.00 10.24
CA HIS A 9 0.68 13.10 8.90
C HIS A 9 -0.85 13.06 8.87
N LEU A 10 -1.52 12.96 10.02
CA LEU A 10 -2.98 12.94 10.12
C LEU A 10 -3.42 13.86 11.27
N THR A 11 -4.38 14.75 11.01
CA THR A 11 -4.91 15.74 11.96
C THR A 11 -5.60 15.12 13.17
N VAL A 12 -5.99 13.84 13.08
CA VAL A 12 -6.73 13.11 14.13
C VAL A 12 -5.83 12.41 15.15
N VAL A 13 -4.51 12.33 14.93
CA VAL A 13 -3.61 11.66 15.88
C VAL A 13 -3.28 12.62 17.02
N LYS A 14 -3.80 12.31 18.21
CA LYS A 14 -3.56 13.08 19.44
C LYS A 14 -2.20 12.78 20.03
N GLU A 15 -1.81 11.50 20.09
CA GLU A 15 -0.54 11.05 20.65
C GLU A 15 -0.04 9.74 20.02
N THR A 16 1.27 9.62 19.76
CA THR A 16 1.89 8.33 19.43
C THR A 16 2.40 7.64 20.70
N LEU A 17 1.66 6.63 21.15
CA LEU A 17 1.92 5.89 22.40
C LEU A 17 3.11 4.94 22.28
N PHE A 18 3.30 4.32 21.10
CA PHE A 18 4.35 3.33 20.89
C PHE A 18 4.76 3.27 19.42
N VAL A 19 6.06 3.06 19.15
CA VAL A 19 6.59 2.82 17.80
C VAL A 19 7.54 1.63 17.82
N ARG A 20 7.41 0.74 16.85
CA ARG A 20 8.37 -0.35 16.60
C ARG A 20 8.68 -0.46 15.11
N HIS A 21 9.96 -0.56 14.80
CA HIS A 21 10.43 -0.73 13.43
C HIS A 21 10.52 -2.21 13.05
N TYR A 22 10.08 -2.51 11.84
CA TYR A 22 10.27 -3.79 11.17
C TYR A 22 10.85 -3.53 9.77
N PRO A 23 11.50 -4.52 9.14
CA PRO A 23 11.92 -4.36 7.75
C PRO A 23 10.72 -4.06 6.84
N GLY A 24 10.69 -2.87 6.21
CA GLY A 24 9.65 -2.43 5.28
C GLY A 24 8.55 -1.55 5.87
N TYR A 25 8.42 -1.44 7.20
CA TYR A 25 7.36 -0.64 7.83
C TYR A 25 7.63 -0.32 9.30
N PHE A 26 6.95 0.70 9.81
CA PHE A 26 6.87 0.97 11.25
C PHE A 26 5.44 0.70 11.75
N TYR A 27 5.38 0.06 12.92
CA TYR A 27 4.17 -0.24 13.68
C TYR A 27 3.99 0.85 14.74
N CYS A 28 2.82 1.46 14.78
CA CYS A 28 2.45 2.48 15.75
C CYS A 28 1.21 2.06 16.55
N ARG A 29 1.20 2.39 17.85
CA ARG A 29 -0.05 2.57 18.61
C ARG A 29 -0.25 4.06 18.80
N GLU A 30 -1.41 4.54 18.40
CA GLU A 30 -1.74 5.96 18.37
C GLU A 30 -3.04 6.18 19.14
N LEU A 31 -3.09 7.20 19.98
CA LEU A 31 -4.32 7.72 20.56
C LEU A 31 -4.94 8.67 19.53
N ILE A 32 -6.14 8.34 19.07
CA ILE A 32 -6.89 9.12 18.10
C ILE A 32 -7.88 10.00 18.85
N ASP A 33 -7.95 11.26 18.45
CA ASP A 33 -8.93 12.20 18.99
C ASP A 33 -10.33 11.80 18.52
N GLY A 34 -11.19 11.46 19.48
CA GLY A 34 -12.56 11.06 19.19
C GLY A 34 -13.48 12.25 18.88
N ASP A 35 -13.08 13.48 19.23
CA ASP A 35 -13.91 14.67 19.04
C ASP A 35 -14.15 14.93 17.55
N ASP A 36 -13.11 14.72 16.74
CA ASP A 36 -13.14 14.76 15.27
C ASP A 36 -14.06 13.68 14.65
N LEU A 37 -14.52 12.70 15.43
CA LEU A 37 -15.42 11.62 15.01
C LEU A 37 -16.82 11.75 15.63
N ASN A 38 -17.39 12.96 15.60
CA ASN A 38 -18.70 13.32 16.16
C ASN A 38 -18.75 13.33 17.70
N GLY A 39 -17.71 13.87 18.36
CA GLY A 39 -17.69 13.99 19.82
C GLY A 39 -17.53 12.65 20.54
N GLY A 40 -16.92 11.67 19.88
CA GLY A 40 -16.63 10.36 20.46
C GLY A 40 -15.51 10.44 21.51
N PRO A 41 -15.37 9.42 22.36
CA PRO A 41 -14.20 9.32 23.23
C PRO A 41 -12.93 9.04 22.41
N ASP A 42 -11.80 9.51 22.92
CA ASP A 42 -10.49 9.10 22.40
C ASP A 42 -10.37 7.57 22.39
N PHE A 43 -9.67 7.03 21.40
CA PHE A 43 -9.46 5.59 21.27
C PHE A 43 -8.07 5.27 20.75
N GLU A 44 -7.54 4.12 21.16
CA GLU A 44 -6.28 3.62 20.61
C GLU A 44 -6.50 2.94 19.26
N MET A 45 -5.64 3.27 18.30
CA MET A 45 -5.58 2.62 17.00
C MET A 45 -4.19 2.08 16.74
N VAL A 46 -4.14 0.88 16.16
CA VAL A 46 -2.89 0.31 15.64
C VAL A 46 -2.77 0.67 14.17
N CYS A 47 -1.69 1.35 13.82
CA CYS A 47 -1.40 1.78 12.46
C CYS A 47 -0.05 1.25 12.01
N CYS A 48 0.07 0.99 10.72
CA CYS A 48 1.36 0.68 10.09
C CYS A 48 1.60 1.67 8.95
N TYR A 49 2.87 2.01 8.76
CA TYR A 49 3.30 3.00 7.79
C TYR A 49 4.56 2.53 7.09
N SER A 50 4.72 2.94 5.83
CA SER A 50 5.83 2.54 4.98
C SER A 50 7.14 3.17 5.43
N ASP A 51 8.17 2.37 5.68
CA ASP A 51 9.50 2.88 6.02
C ASP A 51 10.18 3.61 4.84
N PHE A 52 9.65 3.45 3.63
CA PHE A 52 10.16 4.06 2.42
C PHE A 52 9.80 5.55 2.31
N ASN A 53 8.60 5.94 2.74
CA ASN A 53 8.09 7.29 2.53
C ASN A 53 7.08 7.77 3.58
N GLY A 54 6.92 7.05 4.69
CA GLY A 54 6.04 7.40 5.80
C GLY A 54 4.55 7.26 5.54
N GLN A 55 4.13 6.74 4.38
CA GLN A 55 2.71 6.68 4.03
C GLN A 55 1.97 5.54 4.73
N TYR A 56 0.71 5.77 5.10
CA TYR A 56 -0.13 4.80 5.79
C TYR A 56 -0.32 3.51 4.99
N MET A 57 -0.15 2.36 5.64
CA MET A 57 -0.21 1.01 5.06
C MET A 57 -1.40 0.18 5.56
N GLY A 58 -2.21 0.72 6.48
CA GLY A 58 -3.30 -0.02 7.09
C GLY A 58 -2.86 -0.72 8.38
N ASP A 59 -3.38 -1.92 8.60
CA ASP A 59 -3.16 -2.69 9.81
C ASP A 59 -1.85 -3.52 9.79
N ALA A 60 -1.49 -4.05 10.96
CA ALA A 60 -0.28 -4.85 11.16
C ALA A 60 -0.30 -6.21 10.43
N LYS A 61 -1.48 -6.81 10.21
CA LYS A 61 -1.61 -8.09 9.51
C LYS A 61 -1.29 -7.92 8.03
N MET A 62 -1.82 -6.87 7.41
CA MET A 62 -1.52 -6.48 6.04
C MET A 62 -0.05 -6.11 5.90
N ALA A 63 0.48 -5.24 6.76
CA ALA A 63 1.89 -4.83 6.72
C ALA A 63 2.85 -6.04 6.81
N ARG A 64 2.59 -6.97 7.74
CA ARG A 64 3.36 -8.22 7.86
C ARG A 64 3.25 -9.08 6.61
N ASN A 65 2.06 -9.22 6.00
CA ASN A 65 1.90 -10.00 4.77
C ASN A 65 2.74 -9.40 3.63
N LEU A 66 2.60 -8.09 3.40
CA LEU A 66 3.31 -7.38 2.33
C LEU A 66 4.83 -7.42 2.53
N CYS A 67 5.34 -7.02 3.69
CA CYS A 67 6.78 -6.85 3.89
C CYS A 67 7.51 -8.17 4.17
N TYR A 68 6.93 -9.06 4.97
CA TYR A 68 7.60 -10.29 5.40
C TYR A 68 7.32 -11.48 4.47
N LYS A 69 6.06 -11.70 4.07
CA LYS A 69 5.71 -12.86 3.23
C LYS A 69 5.97 -12.65 1.74
N ARG A 70 5.99 -11.40 1.29
CA ARG A 70 6.15 -11.03 -0.14
C ARG A 70 7.41 -10.24 -0.44
N GLY A 71 8.20 -9.92 0.57
CA GLY A 71 9.41 -9.13 0.41
C GLY A 71 9.17 -7.71 -0.12
N LEU A 72 7.93 -7.17 -0.02
CA LEU A 72 7.64 -5.86 -0.60
C LEU A 72 8.36 -4.75 0.14
N ARG A 73 8.99 -3.89 -0.64
CA ARG A 73 9.63 -2.63 -0.27
C ARG A 73 9.08 -1.52 -1.16
N GLN A 74 9.56 -0.29 -0.98
CA GLN A 74 9.08 0.88 -1.73
C GLN A 74 7.55 1.01 -1.73
N ILE A 75 6.92 0.63 -0.61
CA ILE A 75 5.46 0.63 -0.44
C ILE A 75 4.97 2.07 -0.47
N GLN A 76 3.98 2.35 -1.29
CA GLN A 76 3.51 3.71 -1.55
C GLN A 76 2.07 3.74 -2.08
N LEU A 77 1.50 4.93 -2.17
CA LEU A 77 0.21 5.17 -2.81
C LEU A 77 0.25 4.84 -4.32
N SER A 78 -0.84 4.25 -4.82
CA SER A 78 -1.01 4.00 -6.26
C SER A 78 -1.18 5.28 -7.08
N LYS A 79 -1.65 6.38 -6.47
CA LYS A 79 -1.73 7.72 -7.07
C LYS A 79 -0.92 8.72 -6.23
N PRO A 80 0.27 9.14 -6.71
CA PRO A 80 1.02 10.23 -6.07
C PRO A 80 0.20 11.52 -6.11
N GLY A 81 0.09 12.21 -4.97
CA GLY A 81 -0.66 13.47 -4.86
C GLY A 81 -2.06 13.36 -4.24
N ASP A 82 -2.62 12.16 -4.04
CA ASP A 82 -3.89 11.95 -3.34
C ASP A 82 -3.73 11.83 -1.82
N ALA A 83 -2.80 12.60 -1.24
CA ALA A 83 -2.73 12.80 0.20
C ALA A 83 -3.81 13.82 0.60
N PRO A 84 -5.03 13.35 0.90
CA PRO A 84 -5.49 13.42 2.29
C PRO A 84 -6.23 12.16 2.76
N ALA A 85 -6.49 12.14 4.07
CA ALA A 85 -7.14 11.12 4.90
C ALA A 85 -8.00 10.08 4.14
N GLY A 86 -7.53 8.83 4.14
CA GLY A 86 -8.31 7.68 3.65
C GLY A 86 -7.57 6.79 2.65
N ASN A 87 -6.53 7.31 1.97
CA ASN A 87 -5.77 6.50 1.03
C ASN A 87 -4.65 5.72 1.73
N CYS A 88 -4.78 4.40 1.69
CA CYS A 88 -3.77 3.45 2.11
C CYS A 88 -2.81 3.14 0.95
N CYS A 89 -1.54 2.86 1.27
CA CYS A 89 -0.59 2.30 0.34
C CYS A 89 -1.17 1.05 -0.33
N SER A 90 -1.00 0.99 -1.63
CA SER A 90 -1.66 -0.01 -2.49
C SER A 90 -0.74 -0.50 -3.61
N ILE A 91 0.51 -0.05 -3.65
CA ILE A 91 1.56 -0.61 -4.51
C ILE A 91 2.90 -0.71 -3.78
N GLY A 92 3.76 -1.62 -4.24
CA GLY A 92 5.09 -1.88 -3.67
C GLY A 92 5.94 -2.74 -4.60
N PHE A 93 7.24 -2.75 -4.40
CA PHE A 93 8.20 -3.46 -5.23
C PHE A 93 8.83 -4.64 -4.47
N SER A 94 8.86 -5.82 -5.10
CA SER A 94 9.66 -6.95 -4.64
C SER A 94 10.95 -6.99 -5.47
N GLU A 95 12.08 -6.82 -4.81
CA GLU A 95 13.40 -6.89 -5.45
C GLU A 95 13.80 -8.33 -5.75
N GLU A 96 13.40 -9.29 -4.91
CA GLU A 96 13.62 -10.72 -5.14
C GLU A 96 12.90 -11.21 -6.40
N GLU A 97 11.64 -10.80 -6.58
CA GLU A 97 10.85 -11.24 -7.73
C GLU A 97 10.98 -10.33 -8.96
N GLN A 98 11.64 -9.16 -8.82
CA GLN A 98 11.67 -8.09 -9.84
C GLN A 98 10.26 -7.71 -10.32
N LYS A 99 9.32 -7.55 -9.37
CA LYS A 99 7.90 -7.27 -9.64
C LYS A 99 7.38 -6.08 -8.87
N TRP A 100 6.51 -5.32 -9.53
CA TRP A 100 5.64 -4.36 -8.86
C TRP A 100 4.31 -5.01 -8.52
N TYR A 101 3.94 -4.94 -7.25
CA TYR A 101 2.69 -5.43 -6.73
C TYR A 101 1.69 -4.29 -6.60
N GLY A 102 0.43 -4.57 -6.94
CA GLY A 102 -0.73 -3.76 -6.58
C GLY A 102 -1.69 -4.57 -5.73
N TRP A 103 -2.39 -3.93 -4.80
CA TRP A 103 -3.36 -4.62 -3.93
C TRP A 103 -4.47 -3.71 -3.41
N SER A 104 -5.49 -4.38 -2.89
CA SER A 104 -6.53 -3.86 -2.01
C SER A 104 -6.93 -4.93 -0.98
N HIS A 105 -8.01 -4.70 -0.25
CA HIS A 105 -8.64 -5.74 0.57
C HIS A 105 -9.18 -6.93 -0.25
N ARG A 106 -9.50 -6.74 -1.54
CA ARG A 106 -10.08 -7.77 -2.42
C ARG A 106 -9.04 -8.70 -3.04
N ALA A 107 -7.91 -8.16 -3.48
CA ALA A 107 -6.92 -8.93 -4.22
C ALA A 107 -5.52 -8.30 -4.18
N ILE A 108 -4.51 -9.13 -4.48
CA ILE A 108 -3.11 -8.74 -4.63
C ILE A 108 -2.52 -9.41 -5.88
N CYS A 109 -1.80 -8.66 -6.70
CA CYS A 109 -1.17 -9.19 -7.92
C CYS A 109 0.17 -8.50 -8.19
N GLY A 110 1.17 -9.30 -8.57
CA GLY A 110 2.51 -8.84 -8.95
C GLY A 110 2.70 -8.88 -10.46
N PHE A 111 3.23 -7.80 -11.02
CA PHE A 111 3.53 -7.63 -12.44
C PHE A 111 5.03 -7.47 -12.63
N GLY A 112 5.61 -8.19 -13.58
CA GLY A 112 7.02 -8.14 -13.93
C GLY A 112 7.24 -7.99 -15.43
N ILE A 113 8.51 -7.97 -15.83
CA ILE A 113 8.88 -8.01 -17.25
C ILE A 113 8.39 -9.32 -17.86
N GLY A 114 7.75 -9.25 -19.03
CA GLY A 114 7.14 -10.38 -19.72
C GLY A 114 5.63 -10.50 -19.53
N ASP A 115 5.06 -9.96 -18.44
CA ASP A 115 3.62 -9.91 -18.21
C ASP A 115 2.94 -8.87 -19.14
N MET A 116 1.62 -8.88 -19.18
CA MET A 116 0.83 -7.85 -19.87
C MET A 116 0.55 -6.66 -18.96
N MET A 117 0.64 -5.47 -19.54
CA MET A 117 0.21 -4.22 -18.92
C MET A 117 -1.29 -4.30 -18.63
N PHE A 118 -1.63 -4.41 -17.35
CA PHE A 118 -3.01 -4.55 -16.91
C PHE A 118 -3.92 -3.46 -17.46
N ALA A 119 -5.06 -3.88 -17.99
CA ALA A 119 -6.16 -3.04 -18.45
C ALA A 119 -7.47 -3.81 -18.33
N GLU A 120 -8.38 -3.29 -17.50
CA GLU A 120 -9.67 -3.90 -17.14
C GLU A 120 -10.49 -4.39 -18.34
N ARG A 121 -10.55 -3.60 -19.42
CA ARG A 121 -11.26 -3.94 -20.66
C ARG A 121 -10.81 -5.24 -21.34
N HIS A 122 -9.68 -5.81 -20.92
CA HIS A 122 -9.14 -7.08 -21.44
C HIS A 122 -9.40 -8.28 -20.52
N ILE A 123 -10.16 -8.11 -19.43
CA ILE A 123 -10.68 -9.21 -18.62
C ILE A 123 -11.86 -9.84 -19.39
N LYS A 124 -11.67 -11.06 -19.88
CA LYS A 124 -12.69 -11.77 -20.69
C LYS A 124 -13.63 -12.63 -19.85
N SER A 125 -13.21 -12.96 -18.64
CA SER A 125 -13.92 -13.78 -17.65
C SER A 125 -13.17 -13.74 -16.31
N ASP A 126 -13.81 -14.18 -15.24
CA ASP A 126 -13.23 -14.29 -13.89
C ASP A 126 -12.01 -15.23 -13.82
N ARG A 127 -11.81 -16.06 -14.85
CA ARG A 127 -10.66 -16.96 -14.97
C ARG A 127 -9.47 -16.31 -15.69
N THR A 128 -9.61 -15.09 -16.20
CA THR A 128 -8.54 -14.39 -16.90
C THR A 128 -7.46 -14.00 -15.89
N PRO A 129 -6.23 -14.54 -15.99
CA PRO A 129 -5.16 -14.12 -15.08
C PRO A 129 -4.85 -12.63 -15.31
N PHE A 130 -4.79 -11.83 -14.25
CA PHE A 130 -4.56 -10.39 -14.38
C PHE A 130 -3.27 -10.03 -15.12
N VAL A 131 -2.22 -10.84 -14.97
CA VAL A 131 -0.94 -10.72 -15.71
C VAL A 131 -1.07 -10.97 -17.22
N LYS A 132 -2.23 -11.46 -17.69
CA LYS A 132 -2.56 -11.64 -19.11
C LYS A 132 -3.66 -10.68 -19.58
N ALA A 133 -4.22 -9.86 -18.69
CA ALA A 133 -5.32 -8.94 -18.98
C ALA A 133 -4.80 -7.61 -19.58
N GLY A 134 -4.22 -7.68 -20.78
CA GLY A 134 -3.69 -6.54 -21.50
C GLY A 134 -3.17 -6.92 -22.89
N VAL A 135 -2.82 -5.92 -23.70
CA VAL A 135 -2.28 -6.10 -25.06
C VAL A 135 -0.84 -5.63 -25.21
N VAL A 136 -0.37 -4.78 -24.29
CA VAL A 136 1.01 -4.28 -24.28
C VAL A 136 1.83 -5.16 -23.35
N LYS A 137 2.90 -5.77 -23.85
CA LYS A 137 3.85 -6.52 -23.03
C LYS A 137 4.71 -5.57 -22.18
N ILE A 138 4.98 -5.94 -20.95
CA ILE A 138 5.86 -5.19 -20.04
C ILE A 138 7.31 -5.53 -20.38
N GLU A 139 8.07 -4.51 -20.73
CA GLU A 139 9.49 -4.59 -21.09
C GLU A 139 10.40 -3.95 -20.03
N LYS A 140 9.85 -3.07 -19.20
CA LYS A 140 10.60 -2.32 -18.17
C LYS A 140 9.84 -2.26 -16.84
N LEU A 141 10.56 -2.17 -15.72
CA LEU A 141 9.94 -2.10 -14.39
C LEU A 141 9.03 -0.89 -14.19
N GLY A 142 9.26 0.23 -14.87
CA GLY A 142 8.35 1.38 -14.84
C GLY A 142 6.96 1.05 -15.41
N GLN A 143 6.89 0.17 -16.41
CA GLN A 143 5.64 -0.34 -16.96
C GLN A 143 4.97 -1.30 -15.98
N ALA A 144 5.73 -2.18 -15.31
CA ALA A 144 5.22 -3.02 -14.24
C ALA A 144 4.59 -2.20 -13.10
N LYS A 145 5.26 -1.12 -12.67
CA LYS A 145 4.70 -0.17 -11.69
C LYS A 145 3.38 0.43 -12.17
N THR A 146 3.27 0.75 -13.45
CA THR A 146 2.05 1.28 -14.06
C THR A 146 0.93 0.23 -14.06
N ALA A 147 1.23 -1.03 -14.39
CA ALA A 147 0.28 -2.13 -14.33
C ALA A 147 -0.24 -2.36 -12.89
N ALA A 148 0.67 -2.40 -11.91
CA ALA A 148 0.33 -2.51 -10.49
C ALA A 148 -0.59 -1.38 -10.01
N ARG A 149 -0.34 -0.13 -10.42
CA ARG A 149 -1.21 1.01 -10.11
C ARG A 149 -2.62 0.86 -10.68
N ARG A 150 -2.73 0.43 -11.94
CA ARG A 150 -4.03 0.21 -12.58
C ARG A 150 -4.79 -0.94 -11.92
N PHE A 151 -4.08 -2.03 -11.62
CA PHE A 151 -4.65 -3.16 -10.92
C PHE A 151 -5.18 -2.76 -9.54
N ALA A 152 -4.37 -2.09 -8.73
CA ALA A 152 -4.78 -1.59 -7.42
C ALA A 152 -6.06 -0.77 -7.51
N ARG A 153 -6.15 0.18 -8.45
CA ARG A 153 -7.38 0.98 -8.66
C ARG A 153 -8.60 0.16 -9.06
N TYR A 154 -8.41 -0.87 -9.89
CA TYR A 154 -9.49 -1.76 -10.30
C TYR A 154 -10.01 -2.62 -9.14
N VAL A 155 -9.12 -3.06 -8.24
CA VAL A 155 -9.49 -3.92 -7.11
C VAL A 155 -9.76 -3.15 -5.81
N SER A 156 -9.56 -1.83 -5.76
CA SER A 156 -9.91 -1.01 -4.60
C SER A 156 -11.41 -0.85 -4.41
#